data_AF-A0A061SC12-F1
#
_entry.id   AF-A0A061SC12-F1
#
_cell.length_a   1.000
_cell.length_b   1.000
_cell.length_c   1.000
_cell.angle_alpha   90.00
_cell.angle_beta   90.00
_cell.angle_gamma   90.00
#
_symmetry.space_group_name_H-M   'P 1'
#
loop_
_entity.id
_entity.type
_entity.pdbx_description
1 polymer ?
#
loop_
_entity_poly.entity_id
_entity_poly.type
_entity_poly.pdbx_seq_one_letter_code
_entity_poly.pdbx_strand_id
1 'polypeptide(L)'
;MGGSERTPAQSAKDLGSELYANGDYAAAENAFTEALSLATQVDRSELHIFHSNRCAARMQLANVDGALQDAKKCTELAPRWAKGWSRLGACQAQKGRYSAAEASFRTALSLDPGNETYRAQLSNARAQMRPPESPGGGRGEPPRRSWADRARPTGLPPGPSPEPPPCSAGGRASRATSGGCSQRGPPWQCSSWRMKSTTASSGSELRPTPSLPPIPP
;
A
#
# COMPACT_ATOMS: atom_id res chain seq x y z
N MET A 1 9.88 -14.18 41.24
CA MET A 1 8.78 -14.18 40.26
C MET A 1 8.53 -12.73 39.87
N GLY A 2 9.04 -12.29 38.72
CA GLY A 2 8.80 -10.92 38.23
C GLY A 2 7.41 -10.85 37.62
N GLY A 3 6.42 -10.50 38.43
CA GLY A 3 5.11 -10.12 37.90
C GLY A 3 5.34 -8.89 37.04
N SER A 4 5.01 -8.94 35.76
CA SER A 4 4.99 -7.76 34.92
C SER A 4 3.90 -6.86 35.50
N GLU A 5 4.28 -5.94 36.38
CA GLU A 5 3.35 -4.97 36.96
C GLU A 5 2.65 -4.25 35.81
N ARG A 6 1.31 -4.33 35.80
CA ARG A 6 0.52 -3.59 34.81
C ARG A 6 0.82 -2.11 35.05
N THR A 7 1.55 -1.52 34.10
CA THR A 7 1.78 -0.08 34.11
C THR A 7 0.42 0.62 34.02
N PRO A 8 0.29 1.86 34.54
CA PRO A 8 -0.93 2.62 34.37
C PRO A 8 -1.31 2.79 32.89
N ALA A 9 -0.32 2.79 31.99
CA ALA A 9 -0.55 2.75 30.54
C ALA A 9 -1.17 1.41 30.05
N GLN A 10 -0.71 0.26 30.56
CA GLN A 10 -1.34 -1.04 30.26
C GLN A 10 -2.80 -1.06 30.70
N SER A 11 -3.08 -0.61 31.93
CA SER A 11 -4.44 -0.57 32.48
C SER A 11 -5.37 0.31 31.63
N ALA A 12 -4.91 1.48 31.20
CA ALA A 12 -5.68 2.34 30.29
C ALA A 12 -5.92 1.69 28.92
N LYS A 13 -4.95 0.92 28.41
CA LYS A 13 -5.12 0.13 27.18
C LYS A 13 -6.10 -1.03 27.34
N ASP A 14 -6.12 -1.69 28.49
CA ASP A 14 -7.09 -2.75 28.77
C ASP A 14 -8.51 -2.18 28.84
N LEU A 15 -8.69 -1.07 29.57
CA LEU A 15 -9.96 -0.31 29.59
C LEU A 15 -10.41 0.09 28.18
N GLY A 16 -9.51 0.65 27.37
CA GLY A 16 -9.84 1.01 25.98
C GLY A 16 -10.23 -0.21 25.12
N SER A 17 -9.66 -1.38 25.41
CA SER A 17 -10.00 -2.63 24.70
C SER A 17 -11.38 -3.16 25.10
N GLU A 18 -11.74 -3.03 26.39
CA GLU A 18 -13.08 -3.34 26.89
C GLU A 18 -14.13 -2.42 26.28
N LEU A 19 -13.88 -1.10 26.28
CA LEU A 19 -14.75 -0.11 25.63
C LEU A 19 -14.91 -0.38 24.13
N TYR A 20 -13.82 -0.78 23.45
CA TYR A 20 -13.88 -1.17 22.04
C TYR A 20 -14.75 -2.42 21.82
N ALA A 21 -14.68 -3.41 22.73
CA ALA A 21 -15.51 -4.60 22.67
C ALA A 21 -17.00 -4.28 22.95
N ASN A 22 -17.28 -3.29 23.81
CA ASN A 22 -18.62 -2.79 24.09
C ASN A 22 -19.22 -1.96 22.94
N GLY A 23 -18.39 -1.54 21.97
CA GLY A 23 -18.81 -0.70 20.84
C GLY A 23 -18.66 0.81 21.08
N ASP A 24 -18.19 1.20 22.27
CA ASP A 24 -17.95 2.60 22.65
C ASP A 24 -16.61 3.10 22.09
N TYR A 25 -16.54 3.25 20.77
CA TYR A 25 -15.29 3.59 20.08
C TYR A 25 -14.75 4.97 20.44
N ALA A 26 -15.62 5.94 20.74
CA ALA A 26 -15.22 7.30 21.15
C ALA A 26 -14.55 7.29 22.54
N ALA A 27 -15.12 6.55 23.49
CA ALA A 27 -14.53 6.38 24.81
C ALA A 27 -13.23 5.57 24.73
N ALA A 28 -13.18 4.55 23.86
CA ALA A 28 -11.96 3.79 23.60
C ALA A 28 -10.83 4.67 23.05
N GLU A 29 -11.11 5.59 22.12
CA GLU A 29 -10.11 6.54 21.60
C GLU A 29 -9.51 7.41 22.72
N ASN A 30 -10.34 7.89 23.64
CA ASN A 30 -9.89 8.69 24.79
C ASN A 30 -9.01 7.85 25.73
N ALA A 31 -9.43 6.64 26.08
CA ALA A 31 -8.65 5.73 26.92
C ALA A 31 -7.29 5.37 26.29
N PHE A 32 -7.24 5.13 24.98
CA PHE A 32 -5.96 4.91 24.29
C PHE A 32 -5.07 6.15 24.22
N THR A 33 -5.68 7.35 24.19
CA THR A 33 -4.93 8.62 24.21
C THR A 33 -4.33 8.90 25.58
N GLU A 34 -5.05 8.55 26.65
CA GLU A 34 -4.53 8.55 28.02
C GLU A 34 -3.38 7.54 28.15
N ALA A 35 -3.56 6.31 27.66
CA ALA A 35 -2.52 5.29 27.63
C ALA A 35 -1.24 5.78 26.91
N LEU A 36 -1.38 6.48 25.78
CA LEU A 36 -0.25 7.07 25.06
C LEU A 36 0.47 8.17 25.86
N SER A 37 -0.28 9.00 26.57
CA SER A 37 0.27 10.07 27.41
C SER A 37 1.11 9.48 28.55
N LEU A 38 0.59 8.44 29.21
CA LEU A 38 1.28 7.73 30.29
C LEU A 38 2.48 6.93 29.78
N ALA A 39 2.32 6.22 28.66
CA ALA A 39 3.39 5.42 28.07
C ALA A 39 4.57 6.28 27.62
N THR A 40 4.33 7.51 27.14
CA THR A 40 5.42 8.41 26.73
C THR A 40 6.30 8.82 27.90
N GLN A 41 5.79 8.77 29.14
CA GLN A 41 6.53 9.11 30.35
C GLN A 41 7.34 7.93 30.92
N VAL A 42 6.84 6.70 30.75
CA VAL A 42 7.40 5.50 31.38
C VAL A 42 8.22 4.69 30.38
N ASP A 43 7.62 4.24 29.28
CA ASP A 43 8.22 3.29 28.34
C ASP A 43 7.82 3.54 26.89
N ARG A 44 8.82 3.85 26.06
CA ARG A 44 8.63 4.07 24.60
C ARG A 44 8.42 2.79 23.81
N SER A 45 8.78 1.63 24.38
CA SER A 45 8.81 0.35 23.66
C SER A 45 7.44 -0.07 23.14
N GLU A 46 6.37 0.15 23.92
CA GLU A 46 5.01 -0.31 23.60
C GLU A 46 4.12 0.75 22.92
N LEU A 47 4.65 1.96 22.65
CA LEU A 47 3.87 3.04 22.02
C LEU A 47 3.25 2.63 20.68
N HIS A 48 3.93 1.77 19.91
CA HIS A 48 3.41 1.26 18.64
C HIS A 48 2.12 0.43 18.81
N ILE A 49 1.95 -0.26 19.95
CA ILE A 49 0.76 -1.05 20.27
C ILE A 49 -0.42 -0.11 20.57
N PHE A 50 -0.18 0.92 21.39
CA PHE A 50 -1.22 1.90 21.75
C PHE A 50 -1.70 2.69 20.53
N HIS A 51 -0.80 3.14 19.65
CA HIS A 51 -1.17 3.77 18.38
C HIS A 51 -2.00 2.83 17.48
N SER A 52 -1.66 1.53 17.44
CA SER A 52 -2.40 0.55 16.64
C SER A 52 -3.82 0.30 17.17
N ASN A 53 -4.01 0.30 18.48
CA ASN A 53 -5.33 0.15 19.09
C ASN A 53 -6.18 1.41 18.89
N ARG A 54 -5.60 2.61 19.07
CA ARG A 54 -6.28 3.87 18.75
C ARG A 54 -6.65 3.96 17.27
N CYS A 55 -5.77 3.52 16.37
CA CYS A 55 -6.06 3.41 14.94
C CYS A 55 -7.30 2.53 14.68
N ALA A 56 -7.45 1.40 15.37
CA ALA A 56 -8.62 0.54 15.24
C ALA A 56 -9.90 1.26 15.69
N ALA A 57 -9.89 1.92 16.85
CA ALA A 57 -11.03 2.70 17.34
C ALA A 57 -11.43 3.80 16.35
N ARG A 58 -10.45 4.55 15.82
CA ARG A 58 -10.67 5.61 14.82
C ARG A 58 -11.24 5.10 13.51
N MET A 59 -10.82 3.91 13.06
CA MET A 59 -11.40 3.28 11.87
C MET A 59 -12.90 3.00 12.06
N GLN A 60 -13.33 2.61 13.26
CA GLN A 60 -14.75 2.38 13.56
C GLN A 60 -15.55 3.68 13.69
N LEU A 61 -14.91 4.77 14.12
CA LEU A 61 -15.47 6.12 14.13
C LEU A 61 -15.51 6.79 12.75
N ALA A 62 -15.16 6.06 11.67
CA ALA A 62 -14.98 6.60 10.32
C ALA A 62 -13.92 7.74 10.21
N ASN A 63 -13.10 7.93 11.23
CA ASN A 63 -11.99 8.89 11.23
C ASN A 63 -10.73 8.27 10.60
N VAL A 64 -10.80 8.02 9.29
CA VAL A 64 -9.74 7.35 8.53
C VAL A 64 -8.46 8.20 8.47
N ASP A 65 -8.59 9.52 8.45
CA ASP A 65 -7.46 10.45 8.44
C ASP A 65 -6.62 10.37 9.71
N GLY A 66 -7.28 10.38 10.88
CA GLY A 66 -6.61 10.19 12.17
C GLY A 66 -6.00 8.79 12.29
N ALA A 67 -6.72 7.77 11.83
CA ALA A 67 -6.22 6.39 11.82
C ALA A 67 -4.96 6.22 10.97
N LEU A 68 -4.91 6.87 9.80
CA LEU A 68 -3.75 6.82 8.90
C LEU A 68 -2.51 7.48 9.52
N GLN A 69 -2.68 8.58 10.27
CA GLN A 69 -1.58 9.20 11.01
C GLN A 69 -1.05 8.27 12.11
N ASP A 70 -1.94 7.61 12.85
CA ASP A 70 -1.54 6.64 13.87
C ASP A 70 -0.83 5.42 13.27
N ALA A 71 -1.34 4.89 12.16
CA ALA A 71 -0.72 3.76 11.49
C ALA A 71 0.68 4.09 10.95
N LYS A 72 0.90 5.33 10.47
CA LYS A 72 2.24 5.80 10.09
C LYS A 72 3.19 5.83 11.28
N LYS A 73 2.75 6.40 12.41
CA LYS A 73 3.52 6.39 13.66
C LYS A 73 3.86 4.97 14.10
N CYS A 74 2.95 4.01 13.97
CA CYS A 74 3.24 2.59 14.24
C CYS A 74 4.41 2.08 13.40
N THR A 75 4.44 2.37 12.10
CA THR A 75 5.52 1.93 11.21
C THR A 75 6.85 2.65 11.46
N GLU A 76 6.81 3.90 11.91
CA GLU A 76 8.00 4.68 12.30
C GLU A 76 8.60 4.16 13.62
N LEU A 77 7.75 3.85 14.60
CA LEU A 77 8.17 3.35 15.91
C LEU A 77 8.66 1.91 15.84
N ALA A 78 7.95 1.05 15.09
CA ALA A 78 8.24 -0.37 15.01
C ALA A 78 8.19 -0.87 13.56
N PRO A 79 9.25 -0.61 12.75
CA PRO A 79 9.28 -1.01 11.35
C PRO A 79 9.31 -2.54 11.16
N ARG A 80 9.71 -3.30 12.18
CA ARG A 80 9.73 -4.78 12.16
C ARG A 80 8.41 -5.41 12.61
N TRP A 81 7.40 -4.61 12.94
CA TRP A 81 6.13 -5.12 13.45
C TRP A 81 5.09 -5.27 12.33
N ALA A 82 4.82 -6.51 11.93
CA ALA A 82 3.94 -6.83 10.80
C ALA A 82 2.52 -6.25 10.95
N LYS A 83 1.98 -6.26 12.19
CA LYS A 83 0.62 -5.77 12.47
C LYS A 83 0.47 -4.27 12.22
N GLY A 84 1.54 -3.48 12.43
CA GLY A 84 1.55 -2.04 12.13
C GLY A 84 1.41 -1.77 10.63
N TRP A 85 2.13 -2.52 9.80
CA TRP A 85 2.04 -2.44 8.34
C TRP A 85 0.66 -2.87 7.81
N SER A 86 0.06 -3.90 8.39
CA SER A 86 -1.32 -4.32 8.07
C SER A 86 -2.34 -3.21 8.40
N ARG A 87 -2.23 -2.56 9.56
CA ARG A 87 -3.10 -1.42 9.92
C ARG A 87 -2.96 -0.26 8.94
N LEU A 88 -1.72 0.06 8.53
CA LEU A 88 -1.46 1.10 7.54
C LEU A 88 -2.11 0.77 6.19
N GLY A 89 -1.95 -0.48 5.72
CA GLY A 89 -2.60 -0.96 4.50
C GLY A 89 -4.12 -0.89 4.58
N ALA A 90 -4.72 -1.26 5.70
CA ALA A 90 -6.16 -1.20 5.92
C ALA A 90 -6.70 0.24 5.86
N CYS A 91 -6.00 1.20 6.50
CA CYS A 91 -6.36 2.62 6.43
C CYS A 91 -6.24 3.17 5.00
N GLN A 92 -5.17 2.80 4.29
CA GLN A 92 -4.96 3.21 2.90
C GLN A 92 -6.03 2.65 1.97
N ALA A 93 -6.43 1.40 2.17
CA ALA A 93 -7.52 0.77 1.41
C ALA A 93 -8.86 1.47 1.65
N GLN A 94 -9.18 1.85 2.90
CA GLN A 94 -10.39 2.66 3.18
C GLN A 94 -10.35 4.04 2.51
N LYS A 95 -9.16 4.66 2.39
CA LYS A 95 -9.01 5.93 1.63
C LYS A 95 -9.03 5.75 0.10
N GLY A 96 -9.25 4.54 -0.41
CA GLY A 96 -9.21 4.23 -1.85
C GLY A 96 -7.80 4.19 -2.45
N ARG A 97 -6.76 4.25 -1.62
CA ARG A 97 -5.34 4.22 -2.05
C ARG A 97 -4.83 2.78 -2.08
N TYR A 98 -5.46 1.95 -2.91
CA TYR A 98 -5.18 0.51 -2.95
C TYR A 98 -3.75 0.18 -3.41
N SER A 99 -3.12 1.00 -4.24
CA SER A 99 -1.73 0.82 -4.67
C SER A 99 -0.73 0.94 -3.52
N ALA A 100 -0.92 1.94 -2.66
CA ALA A 100 -0.14 2.09 -1.43
C ALA A 100 -0.44 0.97 -0.43
N ALA A 101 -1.72 0.57 -0.34
CA ALA A 101 -2.14 -0.52 0.54
C ALA A 101 -1.46 -1.85 0.18
N GLU A 102 -1.37 -2.19 -1.11
CA GLU A 102 -0.65 -3.37 -1.58
C GLU A 102 0.82 -3.36 -1.14
N ALA A 103 1.52 -2.23 -1.27
CA ALA A 103 2.90 -2.11 -0.83
C ALA A 103 3.03 -2.37 0.69
N SER A 104 2.13 -1.79 1.49
CA SER A 104 2.09 -2.00 2.94
C SER A 104 1.82 -3.46 3.32
N PHE A 105 0.85 -4.12 2.67
CA PHE A 105 0.53 -5.53 2.92
C PHE A 105 1.64 -6.47 2.47
N ARG A 106 2.34 -6.16 1.36
CA ARG A 106 3.55 -6.90 0.96
C ARG A 106 4.62 -6.84 2.04
N THR A 107 4.89 -5.67 2.61
CA THR A 107 5.85 -5.53 3.71
C THR A 107 5.41 -6.31 4.94
N ALA A 108 4.12 -6.28 5.29
CA ALA A 108 3.58 -7.08 6.38
C ALA A 108 3.81 -8.59 6.17
N LEU A 109 3.59 -9.09 4.96
CA LEU A 109 3.83 -10.49 4.58
C LEU A 109 5.32 -10.86 4.52
N SER A 110 6.21 -9.91 4.21
CA SER A 110 7.65 -10.14 4.29
C SER A 110 8.11 -10.32 5.74
N LEU A 111 7.45 -9.67 6.69
CA LEU A 111 7.74 -9.80 8.12
C LEU A 111 7.10 -11.05 8.75
N ASP A 112 5.85 -11.34 8.36
CA ASP A 112 5.11 -12.52 8.82
C ASP A 112 4.46 -13.23 7.61
N PRO A 113 5.19 -14.12 6.94
CA PRO A 113 4.70 -14.81 5.75
C PRO A 113 3.64 -15.87 6.07
N GLY A 114 3.47 -16.26 7.33
CA GLY A 114 2.52 -17.28 7.77
C GLY A 114 1.10 -16.76 7.95
N ASN A 115 0.91 -15.43 7.96
CA ASN A 115 -0.38 -14.84 8.28
C ASN A 115 -1.34 -14.84 7.08
N GLU A 116 -2.36 -15.69 7.14
CA GLU A 116 -3.40 -15.76 6.11
C GLU A 116 -4.20 -14.46 6.01
N THR A 117 -4.41 -13.75 7.13
CA THR A 117 -5.14 -12.47 7.16
C THR A 117 -4.47 -11.43 6.26
N TYR A 118 -3.14 -11.33 6.29
CA TYR A 118 -2.41 -10.37 5.46
C TYR A 118 -2.46 -10.76 3.97
N ARG A 119 -2.47 -12.07 3.65
CA ARG A 119 -2.67 -12.55 2.27
C ARG A 119 -4.07 -12.20 1.77
N ALA A 120 -5.10 -12.41 2.59
CA ALA A 120 -6.47 -12.06 2.27
C ALA A 120 -6.62 -10.54 2.06
N GLN A 121 -6.03 -9.72 2.93
CA GLN A 121 -6.03 -8.26 2.81
C GLN A 121 -5.32 -7.78 1.53
N LEU A 122 -4.16 -8.37 1.19
CA LEU A 122 -3.46 -8.08 -0.06
C LEU A 122 -4.29 -8.46 -1.28
N SER A 123 -4.90 -9.65 -1.28
CA SER A 123 -5.78 -10.11 -2.35
C SER A 123 -6.97 -9.18 -2.55
N ASN A 124 -7.62 -8.78 -1.45
CA ASN A 124 -8.73 -7.82 -1.49
C ASN A 124 -8.29 -6.46 -2.06
N ALA A 125 -7.15 -5.91 -1.60
CA ALA A 125 -6.63 -4.66 -2.14
C ALA A 125 -6.36 -4.73 -3.66
N ARG A 126 -5.82 -5.84 -4.14
CA ARG A 126 -5.60 -6.09 -5.58
C ARG A 126 -6.91 -6.23 -6.36
N ALA A 127 -7.89 -6.92 -5.79
CA ALA A 127 -9.21 -7.08 -6.40
C ALA A 127 -9.91 -5.74 -6.60
N GLN A 128 -9.73 -4.79 -5.68
CA GLN A 128 -10.27 -3.43 -5.80
C GLN A 128 -9.53 -2.57 -6.84
N MET A 129 -8.24 -2.84 -7.10
CA MET A 129 -7.48 -2.15 -8.16
C MET A 129 -7.78 -2.69 -9.55
N ARG A 130 -8.04 -3.99 -9.65
CA ARG A 130 -8.41 -4.59 -10.92
C ARG A 130 -9.80 -4.05 -11.28
N PRO A 131 -9.99 -3.48 -12.50
CA PRO A 131 -11.34 -3.17 -12.94
C PRO A 131 -12.20 -4.42 -12.78
N PRO A 132 -13.49 -4.31 -12.42
CA PRO A 132 -14.35 -5.47 -12.30
C PRO A 132 -14.21 -6.23 -13.62
N GLU A 133 -13.68 -7.46 -13.56
CA GLU A 133 -13.64 -8.31 -14.73
C GLU A 133 -15.09 -8.38 -15.20
N SER A 134 -15.36 -7.74 -16.33
CA SER A 134 -16.66 -7.80 -16.97
C SER A 134 -16.97 -9.29 -17.06
N PRO A 135 -18.02 -9.79 -16.38
CA PRO A 135 -18.25 -11.22 -16.24
C PRO A 135 -18.18 -11.78 -17.64
N GLY A 136 -17.14 -12.59 -17.87
CA GLY A 136 -16.72 -13.00 -19.19
C GLY A 136 -17.96 -13.39 -19.96
N GLY A 137 -18.31 -12.56 -20.95
CA GLY A 137 -19.30 -12.92 -21.93
C GLY A 137 -18.78 -14.19 -22.54
N GLY A 138 -19.31 -15.31 -22.04
CA GLY A 138 -19.32 -16.58 -22.73
C GLY A 138 -20.07 -16.32 -24.02
N ARG A 139 -19.37 -15.70 -24.98
CA ARG A 139 -19.69 -15.87 -26.38
C ARG A 139 -19.43 -17.33 -26.60
N GLY A 140 -20.48 -18.12 -26.37
CA GLY A 140 -20.60 -19.45 -26.93
C GLY A 140 -20.11 -19.30 -28.35
N GLU A 141 -18.92 -19.82 -28.59
CA GLU A 141 -18.34 -19.86 -29.91
C GLU A 141 -19.39 -20.59 -30.74
N PRO A 142 -20.08 -19.93 -31.70
CA PRO A 142 -21.04 -20.65 -32.51
C PRO A 142 -20.25 -21.80 -33.15
N PRO A 143 -20.80 -23.04 -33.18
CA PRO A 143 -20.08 -24.17 -33.72
C PRO A 143 -19.54 -23.77 -35.09
N ARG A 144 -18.23 -23.94 -35.27
CA ARG A 144 -17.54 -23.58 -36.51
C ARG A 144 -18.21 -24.36 -37.63
N ARG A 145 -19.18 -23.74 -38.32
CA ARG A 145 -19.79 -24.34 -39.50
C ARG A 145 -18.65 -24.49 -40.50
N SER A 146 -18.38 -25.74 -40.88
CA SER A 146 -17.31 -26.04 -41.80
C SER A 146 -17.55 -25.25 -43.10
N TRP A 147 -16.48 -24.76 -43.72
CA TRP A 147 -16.55 -24.12 -45.03
C TRP A 147 -17.11 -25.06 -46.12
N ALA A 148 -17.19 -26.37 -45.84
CA ALA A 148 -17.72 -27.39 -46.73
C ALA A 148 -19.25 -27.34 -46.90
N ASP A 149 -20.00 -26.68 -45.99
CA ASP A 149 -21.46 -26.53 -46.09
C ASP A 149 -21.90 -25.35 -46.97
N ARG A 150 -20.96 -24.62 -47.57
CA ARG A 150 -21.26 -23.53 -48.52
C ARG A 150 -21.01 -23.99 -49.97
N ALA A 151 -21.54 -25.15 -50.33
CA ALA A 151 -21.60 -25.60 -51.71
C ALA A 151 -22.82 -24.98 -52.44
N ARG A 152 -22.50 -24.25 -53.51
CA ARG A 152 -23.35 -23.47 -54.43
C ARG A 152 -24.52 -24.27 -55.04
N PRO A 153 -25.70 -23.67 -55.26
CA PRO A 153 -26.53 -24.06 -56.38
C PRO A 153 -26.07 -23.35 -57.67
N THR A 154 -25.99 -24.11 -58.76
CA THR A 154 -25.83 -23.73 -60.17
C THR A 154 -24.40 -23.51 -60.73
N GLY A 155 -24.00 -24.41 -61.64
CA GLY A 155 -23.22 -24.11 -62.85
C GLY A 155 -24.06 -24.62 -64.02
N LEU A 156 -24.38 -23.89 -65.11
CA LEU A 156 -23.56 -23.04 -65.99
C LEU A 156 -22.20 -23.67 -66.37
N PRO A 157 -21.93 -23.89 -67.67
CA PRO A 157 -20.75 -24.62 -68.14
C PRO A 157 -19.46 -23.77 -68.10
N PRO A 158 -18.28 -24.43 -68.06
CA PRO A 158 -16.99 -23.77 -67.90
C PRO A 158 -16.47 -23.14 -69.20
N GLY A 159 -15.94 -21.91 -69.09
CA GLY A 159 -15.12 -21.27 -70.12
C GLY A 159 -13.61 -21.54 -69.93
N PRO A 160 -12.78 -21.35 -70.97
CA PRO A 160 -11.39 -21.80 -70.99
C PRO A 160 -10.43 -20.94 -70.16
N SER A 161 -9.44 -21.61 -69.58
CA SER A 161 -8.39 -21.13 -68.68
C SER A 161 -7.41 -20.12 -69.31
N PRO A 162 -6.93 -19.11 -68.56
CA PRO A 162 -5.73 -18.36 -68.93
C PRO A 162 -4.43 -19.00 -68.42
N GLU A 163 -3.41 -19.01 -69.27
CA GLU A 163 -2.06 -19.54 -69.06
C GLU A 163 -1.21 -18.70 -68.08
N PRO A 164 -0.18 -19.29 -67.43
CA PRO A 164 0.73 -18.59 -66.52
C PRO A 164 1.90 -17.87 -67.24
N PRO A 165 2.36 -16.70 -66.75
CA PRO A 165 3.58 -16.07 -67.25
C PRO A 165 4.86 -16.77 -66.73
N PRO A 166 5.97 -16.68 -67.48
CA PRO A 166 7.16 -17.50 -67.26
C PRO A 166 8.00 -17.09 -66.05
N CYS A 167 8.52 -18.10 -65.35
CA CYS A 167 9.63 -18.00 -64.41
C CYS A 167 10.85 -17.37 -65.10
N SER A 168 11.37 -16.28 -64.53
CA SER A 168 12.74 -15.84 -64.78
C SER A 168 13.53 -15.89 -63.49
N ALA A 169 14.58 -16.69 -63.55
CA ALA A 169 15.53 -16.99 -62.49
C ALA A 169 16.64 -15.92 -62.40
N GLY A 170 17.32 -15.92 -61.24
CA GLY A 170 18.62 -15.26 -61.04
C GLY A 170 18.49 -13.96 -60.22
N GLY A 171 19.28 -13.71 -59.18
CA GLY A 171 20.48 -14.38 -58.70
C GLY A 171 20.89 -13.78 -57.36
N ARG A 172 21.76 -14.52 -56.67
CA ARG A 172 22.33 -14.28 -55.34
C ARG A 172 23.23 -13.04 -55.32
N ALA A 173 23.43 -12.47 -54.12
CA ALA A 173 24.74 -12.20 -53.49
C ALA A 173 24.60 -11.05 -52.47
N SER A 174 24.80 -11.33 -51.18
CA SER A 174 25.97 -10.88 -50.38
C SER A 174 25.74 -9.51 -49.73
N ARG A 175 25.46 -9.43 -48.42
CA ARG A 175 26.37 -9.55 -47.26
C ARG A 175 27.34 -8.36 -47.12
N ALA A 176 27.47 -7.92 -45.86
CA ALA A 176 28.41 -6.96 -45.26
C ALA A 176 27.81 -5.55 -45.07
N THR A 177 27.98 -4.82 -43.97
CA THR A 177 28.95 -4.94 -42.86
C THR A 177 28.46 -4.12 -41.64
N SER A 178 28.75 -4.64 -40.44
CA SER A 178 29.25 -3.96 -39.23
C SER A 178 28.63 -2.67 -38.67
N GLY A 179 28.31 -2.74 -37.37
CA GLY A 179 28.29 -1.63 -36.40
C GLY A 179 27.07 -1.75 -35.47
N GLY A 180 27.10 -2.36 -34.28
CA GLY A 180 28.17 -2.49 -33.31
C GLY A 180 28.10 -1.33 -32.31
N CYS A 181 27.29 -1.45 -31.25
CA CYS A 181 27.71 -1.08 -29.89
C CYS A 181 26.71 -1.59 -28.84
N SER A 182 27.13 -2.66 -28.17
CA SER A 182 26.67 -3.06 -26.84
C SER A 182 27.29 -2.11 -25.82
N GLN A 183 26.62 -1.88 -24.67
CA GLN A 183 27.17 -1.72 -23.30
C GLN A 183 26.23 -0.87 -22.43
N ARG A 184 25.56 -1.49 -21.44
CA ARG A 184 25.98 -1.67 -20.03
C ARG A 184 25.75 -0.41 -19.16
N GLY A 185 24.72 -0.49 -18.32
CA GLY A 185 24.79 -0.31 -16.85
C GLY A 185 25.02 1.08 -16.24
N PRO A 186 24.31 1.44 -15.15
CA PRO A 186 24.49 2.69 -14.40
C PRO A 186 25.58 2.55 -13.31
N PRO A 187 26.03 3.67 -12.72
CA PRO A 187 26.22 3.67 -11.27
C PRO A 187 25.70 4.93 -10.57
N TRP A 188 25.30 4.70 -9.32
CA TRP A 188 24.91 5.68 -8.33
C TRP A 188 26.10 6.53 -7.81
N GLN A 189 25.73 7.69 -7.25
CA GLN A 189 26.42 8.53 -6.26
C GLN A 189 27.58 9.42 -6.73
N CYS A 190 27.50 10.74 -6.48
CA CYS A 190 27.91 11.35 -5.21
C CYS A 190 27.90 12.90 -5.29
N SER A 191 27.53 13.53 -4.17
CA SER A 191 28.10 14.78 -3.67
C SER A 191 27.87 16.11 -4.40
N SER A 192 26.88 16.88 -3.94
CA SER A 192 27.05 18.33 -3.80
C SER A 192 26.40 18.84 -2.53
N TRP A 193 27.13 18.71 -1.41
CA TRP A 193 26.96 19.58 -0.26
C TRP A 193 27.39 20.99 -0.67
N ARG A 194 26.45 21.93 -0.75
CA ARG A 194 26.76 23.36 -0.88
C ARG A 194 26.47 24.06 0.44
N MET A 195 27.56 24.57 1.00
CA MET A 195 27.69 25.42 2.17
C MET A 195 26.74 26.63 2.13
N LYS A 196 26.14 26.95 3.28
CA LYS A 196 25.70 28.30 3.64
C LYS A 196 26.25 28.59 5.04
N SER A 197 27.42 29.20 5.09
CA SER A 197 28.00 29.84 6.25
C SER A 197 27.41 31.25 6.34
N THR A 198 26.70 31.55 7.43
CA THR A 198 26.44 32.94 7.86
C THR A 198 26.47 32.98 9.39
N THR A 199 27.56 33.54 9.87
CA THR A 199 27.87 33.97 11.24
C THR A 199 27.12 35.27 11.58
N ALA A 200 26.44 35.31 12.73
CA ALA A 200 26.18 36.48 13.60
C ALA A 200 25.33 35.99 14.79
N SER A 201 25.85 35.84 16.02
CA SER A 201 26.18 36.85 17.04
C SER A 201 24.98 37.37 17.85
N SER A 202 25.07 37.10 19.17
CA SER A 202 24.62 37.92 20.31
C SER A 202 23.17 37.86 20.83
N GLY A 203 23.10 37.80 22.17
CA GLY A 203 22.03 38.38 23.01
C GLY A 203 20.95 37.40 23.43
N SER A 204 20.97 36.82 24.64
CA SER A 204 20.45 37.42 25.88
C SER A 204 18.96 37.78 25.79
N GLU A 205 18.07 36.98 26.37
CA GLU A 205 17.15 37.42 27.43
C GLU A 205 16.24 36.28 27.92
N LEU A 206 16.40 35.97 29.21
CA LEU A 206 15.38 35.34 30.03
C LEU A 206 14.19 36.30 30.13
N ARG A 207 12.98 35.83 29.81
CA ARG A 207 11.75 36.55 30.16
C ARG A 207 10.83 35.69 31.03
N PRO A 208 10.28 36.26 32.12
CA PRO A 208 9.53 35.54 33.14
C PRO A 208 8.06 35.31 32.78
N THR A 209 7.46 34.37 33.53
CA THR A 209 6.07 33.90 33.55
C THR A 209 5.01 35.00 33.67
N PRO A 210 3.84 34.87 33.02
CA PRO A 210 2.64 35.60 33.45
C PRO A 210 1.85 34.83 34.52
N SER A 211 1.70 35.46 35.69
CA SER A 211 0.88 35.05 36.83
C SER A 211 -0.61 35.01 36.51
N LEU A 212 -1.31 33.99 37.01
CA LEU A 212 -2.78 33.88 37.02
C LEU A 212 -3.40 34.78 38.12
N PRO A 213 -4.56 35.42 37.88
CA PRO A 213 -5.27 36.19 38.90
C PRO A 213 -6.09 35.30 39.85
N PRO A 214 -6.32 35.74 41.10
CA PRO A 214 -7.11 35.00 42.10
C PRO A 214 -8.63 35.06 41.83
N ILE A 215 -9.32 33.98 42.20
CA ILE A 215 -10.78 33.82 42.12
C ILE A 215 -11.42 34.43 43.39
N PRO A 216 -12.45 35.29 43.28
CA PRO A 216 -13.17 35.89 44.43
C PRO A 216 -14.16 34.91 45.09
N PRO A 217 -14.68 35.24 46.30
CA PRO A 217 -15.01 34.28 47.36
C PRO A 217 -16.29 33.46 47.16
#